data_AF-A0AAW5YZH2-F1
#
_entry.id   AF-A0AAW5YZH2-F1
#
_cell.length_a   1.000
_cell.length_b   1.000
_cell.length_c   1.000
_cell.angle_alpha   90.00
_cell.angle_beta   90.00
_cell.angle_gamma   90.00
#
_symmetry.space_group_name_H-M   'P 1'
#
loop_
_entity.id
_entity.type
_entity.pdbx_description
1 polymer ?
#
loop_
_entity_poly.entity_id
_entity_poly.type
_entity_poly.pdbx_seq_one_letter_code
_entity_poly.pdbx_strand_id
1 'polypeptide(L)'
;ININIPELRITKDGIDFIRDDGGLKAILGIMTIRLHDETLCELERIINSSTSATTEDKKKLLSQLRTLPADAIKQLTIRLLGQGLDHLPDVFHVIQKALHSL
;
A
#
# COMPACT_ATOMS: atom_id res chain seq x y z
N ILE A 1 -46.99 -9.58 -6.22
CA ILE A 1 -45.80 -9.88 -7.05
C ILE A 1 -45.69 -11.40 -7.12
N ASN A 2 -45.84 -11.99 -8.31
CA ASN A 2 -45.74 -13.43 -8.50
C ASN A 2 -44.29 -13.72 -8.93
N ILE A 3 -43.48 -14.35 -8.08
CA ILE A 3 -42.08 -14.68 -8.39
C ILE A 3 -41.99 -16.15 -8.74
N ASN A 4 -41.59 -16.43 -9.98
CA ASN A 4 -41.38 -17.79 -10.50
C ASN A 4 -40.06 -18.36 -9.93
N ILE A 5 -40.15 -19.13 -8.85
CA ILE A 5 -39.01 -19.72 -8.12
C ILE A 5 -38.07 -20.63 -8.95
N PRO A 6 -38.54 -21.47 -9.91
CA PRO A 6 -37.64 -22.40 -10.62
C PRO A 6 -36.57 -21.75 -11.52
N GLU A 7 -36.69 -20.46 -11.84
CA GLU A 7 -35.68 -19.71 -12.60
C GLU A 7 -34.73 -18.88 -11.73
N LEU A 8 -34.96 -18.83 -10.42
CA LEU A 8 -34.10 -18.09 -9.51
C LEU A 8 -32.82 -18.87 -9.23
N ARG A 9 -31.85 -18.72 -10.12
CA ARG A 9 -30.51 -19.30 -10.00
C ARG A 9 -29.57 -18.27 -9.40
N ILE A 10 -28.91 -18.67 -8.31
CA ILE A 10 -27.79 -17.89 -7.78
C ILE A 10 -26.71 -17.77 -8.84
N THR A 11 -26.17 -16.56 -9.01
CA THR A 11 -25.12 -16.32 -9.99
C THR A 11 -23.86 -17.07 -9.59
N LYS A 12 -22.99 -17.36 -10.56
CA LYS A 12 -21.66 -17.92 -10.28
C LYS A 12 -20.90 -17.11 -9.21
N ASP A 13 -21.09 -15.79 -9.19
CA ASP A 13 -20.48 -14.86 -8.24
C ASP A 13 -21.14 -14.93 -6.85
N GLY A 14 -22.44 -15.23 -6.79
CA GLY A 14 -23.14 -15.51 -5.54
C GLY A 14 -22.74 -16.86 -4.93
N ILE A 15 -22.44 -17.86 -5.75
CA ILE A 15 -21.89 -19.15 -5.28
C ILE A 15 -20.48 -18.98 -4.74
N ASP A 16 -19.64 -18.25 -5.48
CA ASP A 16 -18.28 -17.88 -5.08
C ASP A 16 -18.25 -17.11 -3.75
N PHE A 17 -19.26 -16.26 -3.50
CA PHE A 17 -19.39 -15.51 -2.24
C PHE A 17 -19.70 -16.38 -1.01
N ILE A 18 -20.42 -17.50 -1.18
CA ILE A 18 -20.96 -18.30 -0.08
C ILE A 18 -20.03 -19.44 0.33
N ARG A 19 -19.03 -19.81 -0.50
CA ARG A 19 -18.03 -20.80 -0.13
C ARG A 19 -17.10 -20.24 0.96
N ASP A 20 -16.81 -21.10 1.95
CA ASP A 20 -16.03 -20.79 3.15
C ASP A 20 -14.51 -20.67 2.87
N ASP A 21 -14.14 -20.48 1.60
CA ASP A 21 -12.78 -20.24 1.10
C ASP A 21 -12.46 -18.74 0.94
N GLY A 22 -13.39 -17.87 1.34
CA GLY A 22 -13.22 -16.42 1.34
C GLY A 22 -13.62 -15.79 0.01
N GLY A 23 -14.90 -15.88 -0.34
CA GLY A 23 -15.47 -15.29 -1.56
C GLY A 23 -15.12 -13.82 -1.79
N LEU A 24 -15.55 -13.22 -2.90
CA LEU A 24 -15.14 -11.89 -3.47
C LEU A 24 -14.55 -10.80 -2.54
N LYS A 25 -14.94 -10.73 -1.27
CA LYS A 25 -14.36 -9.91 -0.19
C LYS A 25 -12.96 -10.32 0.31
N ALA A 26 -12.52 -11.58 0.22
CA ALA A 26 -11.12 -11.94 0.49
C ALA A 26 -10.23 -11.79 -0.76
N ILE A 27 -10.83 -11.89 -1.95
CA ILE A 27 -10.18 -11.68 -3.26
C ILE A 27 -9.93 -10.19 -3.55
N LEU A 28 -10.85 -9.30 -3.17
CA LEU A 28 -10.58 -7.87 -3.11
C LEU A 28 -9.70 -7.59 -1.89
N GLY A 29 -8.47 -8.12 -1.91
CA GLY A 29 -7.33 -7.62 -1.15
C GLY A 29 -7.02 -6.19 -1.58
N ILE A 30 -7.98 -5.27 -1.40
CA ILE A 30 -7.84 -3.82 -1.49
C ILE A 30 -7.04 -3.32 -0.28
N MET A 31 -5.90 -3.94 -0.06
CA MET A 31 -4.77 -3.34 0.62
C MET A 31 -3.92 -2.52 -0.39
N THR A 32 -4.11 -2.74 -1.70
CA THR A 32 -3.31 -2.08 -2.76
C THR A 32 -3.72 -0.64 -3.07
N ILE A 33 -4.88 -0.13 -2.65
CA ILE A 33 -5.19 1.30 -2.88
C ILE A 33 -4.83 2.16 -1.66
N ARG A 34 -5.08 1.65 -0.44
CA ARG A 34 -4.92 2.43 0.80
C ARG A 34 -3.47 2.62 1.24
N LEU A 35 -2.61 1.60 1.10
CA LEU A 35 -1.20 1.70 1.51
C LEU A 35 -0.39 2.67 0.66
N HIS A 36 -0.71 2.80 -0.63
CA HIS A 36 0.03 3.71 -1.51
C HIS A 36 -0.23 5.17 -1.19
N ASP A 37 -1.47 5.55 -0.84
CA ASP A 37 -1.84 6.95 -0.58
C ASP A 37 -1.15 7.49 0.69
N GLU A 38 -1.20 6.73 1.78
CA GLU A 38 -0.53 7.09 3.04
C GLU A 38 1.00 7.13 2.88
N THR A 39 1.57 6.13 2.21
CA THR A 39 3.02 6.07 1.95
C THR A 39 3.48 7.22 1.06
N LEU A 40 2.68 7.55 0.02
CA LEU A 40 2.95 8.67 -0.87
C LEU A 40 2.92 10.00 -0.09
N CYS A 41 1.91 10.22 0.76
CA CYS A 41 1.84 11.40 1.61
C CYS A 41 3.07 11.55 2.51
N GLU A 42 3.54 10.48 3.12
CA GLU A 42 4.75 10.52 3.96
C GLU A 42 6.02 10.81 3.15
N LEU A 43 6.18 10.19 1.97
CA LEU A 43 7.30 10.49 1.07
C LEU A 43 7.29 11.96 0.64
N GLU A 44 6.13 12.52 0.31
CA GLU A 44 5.98 13.95 0.00
C GLU A 44 6.36 14.84 1.19
N ARG A 45 5.95 14.46 2.41
CA ARG A 45 6.31 15.19 3.64
C ARG A 45 7.81 15.20 3.85
N ILE A 46 8.49 14.05 3.69
CA ILE A 46 9.94 13.93 3.81
C ILE A 46 10.64 14.85 2.79
N ILE A 47 10.24 14.80 1.51
CA ILE A 47 10.81 15.63 0.45
C ILE A 47 10.67 17.12 0.77
N ASN A 48 9.49 17.54 1.23
CA ASN A 48 9.24 18.93 1.61
C ASN A 48 10.09 19.39 2.80
N SER A 49 10.27 18.50 3.78
CA SER A 49 11.05 18.76 5.00
C SER A 49 12.57 18.84 4.78
N SER A 50 13.07 18.36 3.64
CA SER A 50 14.49 18.38 3.31
C SER A 50 15.04 19.81 3.28
N THR A 51 16.09 20.10 4.03
CA THR A 51 16.72 21.43 4.07
C THR A 51 17.86 21.58 3.05
N SER A 52 18.32 20.48 2.46
CA SER A 52 19.46 20.45 1.53
C SER A 52 19.08 20.61 0.06
N ALA A 53 17.80 20.45 -0.30
CA ALA A 53 17.31 20.54 -1.67
C ALA A 53 16.75 21.92 -2.02
N THR A 54 16.97 22.38 -3.26
CA THR A 54 16.38 23.64 -3.76
C THR A 54 14.87 23.50 -3.95
N THR A 55 14.14 24.62 -3.95
CA THR A 55 12.68 24.63 -4.17
C THR A 55 12.30 24.02 -5.53
N GLU A 56 13.11 24.24 -6.57
CA GLU A 56 12.86 23.69 -7.90
C GLU A 56 13.09 22.17 -7.93
N ASP A 57 14.17 21.70 -7.30
CA ASP A 57 14.45 20.25 -7.22
C ASP A 57 13.36 19.51 -6.45
N LYS A 58 12.88 20.09 -5.34
CA LYS A 58 11.75 19.54 -4.58
C LYS A 58 10.50 19.44 -5.44
N LYS A 59 10.14 20.51 -6.17
CA LYS A 59 8.96 20.54 -7.03
C LYS A 59 9.05 19.50 -8.16
N LYS A 60 10.22 19.40 -8.78
CA LYS A 60 10.50 18.40 -9.81
C LYS A 60 10.36 16.98 -9.26
N LEU A 61 10.96 16.70 -8.11
CA LEU A 61 10.91 15.38 -7.48
C LEU A 61 9.48 14.98 -7.06
N LEU A 62 8.71 15.91 -6.48
CA LEU A 62 7.30 15.70 -6.15
C LEU A 62 6.46 15.40 -7.40
N SER A 63 6.70 16.12 -8.50
CA SER A 63 5.98 15.87 -9.76
C SER A 63 6.29 14.49 -10.33
N GLN A 64 7.55 14.02 -10.22
CA GLN A 64 7.94 12.70 -10.65
C GLN A 64 7.31 11.62 -9.75
N LEU A 65 7.33 11.82 -8.43
CA LEU A 65 6.75 10.88 -7.48
C LEU A 65 5.25 10.66 -7.72
N ARG A 66 4.48 11.72 -8.00
CA ARG A 66 3.04 11.66 -8.29
C ARG A 66 2.67 11.02 -9.62
N THR A 67 3.61 10.93 -10.56
CA THR A 67 3.38 10.31 -11.87
C THR A 67 3.75 8.82 -11.89
N LEU A 68 4.34 8.29 -10.82
CA LEU A 68 4.71 6.89 -10.72
C LEU A 68 3.48 5.98 -10.55
N PRO A 69 3.47 4.80 -11.19
CA PRO A 69 2.47 3.78 -10.90
C PRO A 69 2.66 3.22 -9.48
N ALA A 70 1.58 2.70 -8.90
CA ALA A 70 1.57 2.13 -7.54
C ALA A 70 2.70 1.10 -7.32
N ASP A 71 2.90 0.18 -8.25
CA ASP A 71 3.97 -0.82 -8.16
C ASP A 71 5.38 -0.21 -8.10
N ALA A 72 5.61 0.92 -8.77
CA ALA A 72 6.88 1.62 -8.70
C ALA A 72 7.07 2.31 -7.35
N ILE A 73 6.02 2.90 -6.78
CA ILE A 73 6.04 3.47 -5.43
C ILE A 73 6.37 2.37 -4.41
N LYS A 74 5.75 1.19 -4.51
CA LYS A 74 6.06 0.04 -3.65
C LYS A 74 7.53 -0.37 -3.75
N GLN A 75 8.06 -0.51 -4.96
CA GLN A 75 9.47 -0.87 -5.18
C GLN A 75 10.42 0.20 -4.64
N LEU A 76 10.10 1.48 -4.82
CA LEU A 76 10.85 2.60 -4.26
C LEU A 76 10.91 2.50 -2.73
N THR A 77 9.76 2.32 -2.08
CA THR A 77 9.68 2.20 -0.62
C THR A 77 10.52 1.05 -0.08
N ILE A 78 10.46 -0.14 -0.71
CA ILE A 78 11.28 -1.29 -0.30
C ILE A 78 12.78 -0.97 -0.42
N ARG A 79 13.21 -0.32 -1.50
CA ARG A 79 14.62 0.06 -1.71
C ARG A 79 15.09 1.09 -0.68
N LEU A 80 14.28 2.12 -0.44
CA LEU A 80 14.57 3.14 0.57
C LEU A 80 14.65 2.54 1.97
N LEU A 81 13.75 1.61 2.30
CA LEU A 81 13.79 0.88 3.55
C LEU A 81 15.08 0.08 3.68
N GLY A 82 15.45 -0.71 2.66
CA GLY A 82 16.69 -1.50 2.66
C GLY A 82 17.92 -0.61 2.88
N GLN A 83 18.06 0.46 2.10
CA GLN A 83 19.16 1.42 2.26
C GLN A 83 19.17 2.08 3.63
N GLY A 84 18.01 2.41 4.18
CA GLY A 84 17.89 2.95 5.54
C GLY A 84 18.40 1.96 6.58
N LEU A 85 17.96 0.70 6.50
CA LEU A 85 18.39 -0.36 7.41
C LEU A 85 19.90 -0.61 7.32
N ASP A 86 20.48 -0.62 6.13
CA ASP A 86 21.93 -0.80 5.93
C ASP A 86 22.78 0.30 6.60
N HIS A 87 22.19 1.46 6.88
CA HIS A 87 22.84 2.59 7.53
C HIS A 87 22.51 2.74 9.02
N LEU A 88 21.62 1.91 9.57
CA LEU A 88 21.32 1.94 11.00
C LEU A 88 22.37 1.16 11.81
N PRO A 89 22.93 1.75 12.89
CA PRO A 89 23.75 0.99 13.81
C PRO A 89 22.87 0.01 14.59
N ASP A 90 23.24 -1.28 14.53
CA ASP A 90 22.55 -2.37 15.26
C ASP A 90 21.05 -2.51 14.94
N VAL A 91 20.76 -2.75 13.65
CA VAL A 91 19.41 -3.03 13.13
C VAL A 91 18.66 -4.08 13.94
N PHE A 92 19.36 -5.13 14.41
CA PHE A 92 18.77 -6.21 15.18
C PHE A 92 18.14 -5.68 16.48
N HIS A 93 18.87 -4.86 17.23
CA HIS A 93 18.37 -4.29 18.47
C HIS A 93 17.18 -3.32 18.24
N VAL A 94 17.24 -2.53 17.17
CA VAL A 94 16.15 -1.61 16.79
C VAL A 94 14.86 -2.38 16.48
N ILE A 95 14.95 -3.44 15.67
CA ILE A 95 13.81 -4.29 15.34
C ILE A 95 13.26 -4.98 16.59
N GLN A 96 14.14 -5.53 17.43
CA GLN A 96 13.74 -6.18 18.69
C GLN A 96 12.95 -5.23 19.59
N LYS A 97 13.41 -3.98 19.74
CA LYS A 97 12.73 -2.97 20.54
C LYS A 97 11.36 -2.59 19.98
N ALA A 98 11.26 -2.43 18.65
CA ALA A 98 9.98 -2.09 18.01
C ALA A 98 8.94 -3.19 18.20
N LEU A 99 9.33 -4.46 18.03
CA LEU A 99 8.44 -5.62 18.22
C LEU A 99 7.98 -5.80 19.66
N HIS A 100 8.82 -5.48 20.65
CA HIS A 100 8.43 -5.50 22.06
C HIS A 100 7.48 -4.35 22.46
N SER A 101 7.37 -3.30 21.64
CA SER A 101 6.53 -2.12 21.90
C SER A 101 5.16 -2.16 21.21
N LEU A 102 4.89 -3.17 20.38
CA LEU A 102 3.56 -3.48 19.83
C LEU A 102 2.77 -4.35 20.80
#